data_AF-A0A2V7WAH2-F1
#
_entry.id   AF-A0A2V7WAH2-F1
#
_cell.length_a   1.000
_cell.length_b   1.000
_cell.length_c   1.000
_cell.angle_alpha   90.00
_cell.angle_beta   90.00
_cell.angle_gamma   90.00
#
_symmetry.space_group_name_H-M   'P 1'
#
loop_
_entity.id
_entity.type
_entity.pdbx_description
1 polymer ?
#
loop_
_entity_poly.entity_id
_entity_poly.type
_entity_poly.pdbx_seq_one_letter_code
_entity_poly.pdbx_strand_id
1 'polypeptide(L)'
;MTWLLALYPPRWRRRYGDEVRALIDSQPFSLHAGIDLIAGAIDAWLEPQKIPVQPDAKQEGVTMNGTMMKLGCAASGGRVTREDARKSLVVNLGGTLLLTAIWMTMHIRLGDRTYVDSFSAMAFLVPYLFSLRYTSLKGRSLRTQSIFIGGTILLLTLILGSAGWIASKL
;
A
#
# COMPACT_ATOMS: atom_id res chain seq x y z
N MET A 1 -22.47 0.20 8.77
CA MET A 1 -21.00 0.31 8.88
C MET A 1 -20.53 1.72 9.26
N THR A 2 -21.35 2.47 9.99
CA THR A 2 -21.05 3.87 10.36
C THR A 2 -19.89 4.01 11.34
N TRP A 3 -19.49 2.91 12.00
CA TRP A 3 -18.28 2.90 12.83
C TRP A 3 -17.00 3.10 12.01
N LEU A 4 -16.95 2.75 10.71
CA LEU A 4 -15.77 3.00 9.87
C LEU A 4 -15.50 4.48 9.69
N LEU A 5 -16.53 5.31 9.70
CA LEU A 5 -16.37 6.76 9.69
C LEU A 5 -15.58 7.22 10.92
N ALA A 6 -15.61 6.51 12.05
CA ALA A 6 -14.81 6.87 13.22
C ALA A 6 -13.29 6.73 13.01
N LEU A 7 -12.84 5.93 12.02
CA LEU A 7 -11.43 5.85 11.65
C LEU A 7 -10.92 7.13 10.99
N TYR A 8 -11.78 8.00 10.46
CA TYR A 8 -11.34 9.21 9.77
C TYR A 8 -10.98 10.35 10.74
N PRO A 9 -10.03 11.22 10.38
CA PRO A 9 -9.64 12.36 11.21
C PRO A 9 -10.83 13.26 11.58
N PRO A 10 -10.90 13.84 12.80
CA PRO A 10 -12.04 14.65 13.24
C PRO A 10 -12.38 15.83 12.32
N ARG A 11 -11.37 16.51 11.76
CA ARG A 11 -11.57 17.62 10.82
C ARG A 11 -12.17 17.18 9.49
N TRP A 12 -11.77 16.00 8.99
CA TRP A 12 -12.28 15.42 7.76
C TRP A 12 -13.76 15.02 7.93
N ARG A 13 -14.09 14.38 9.06
CA ARG A 13 -15.46 13.95 9.39
C ARG A 13 -16.43 15.12 9.48
N ARG A 14 -15.99 16.27 10.01
CA ARG A 14 -16.82 17.49 10.05
C ARG A 14 -17.16 18.05 8.67
N ARG A 15 -16.39 17.72 7.63
CA ARG A 15 -16.58 18.26 6.28
C ARG A 15 -17.29 17.30 5.33
N TYR A 16 -16.96 16.01 5.38
CA TYR A 16 -17.46 15.00 4.43
C TYR A 16 -18.18 13.82 5.10
N GLY A 17 -18.23 13.79 6.43
CA GLY A 17 -18.75 12.64 7.18
C GLY A 17 -20.23 12.35 6.90
N ASP A 18 -21.03 13.37 6.65
CA ASP A 18 -22.47 13.20 6.39
C ASP A 18 -22.75 12.70 4.97
N GLU A 19 -21.99 13.18 3.98
CA GLU A 19 -22.06 12.70 2.58
C GLU A 19 -21.65 11.23 2.48
N VAL A 20 -20.52 10.87 3.10
CA VAL A 20 -20.01 9.49 3.06
C VAL A 20 -20.89 8.56 3.88
N ARG A 21 -21.54 9.03 4.95
CA ARG A 21 -22.56 8.26 5.67
C ARG A 21 -23.75 7.93 4.78
N ALA A 22 -24.27 8.90 4.04
CA ALA A 22 -25.39 8.68 3.11
C ALA A 22 -25.05 7.69 1.98
N LEU A 23 -23.81 7.73 1.50
CA LEU A 23 -23.29 6.75 0.51
C LEU A 23 -23.17 5.34 1.09
N ILE A 24 -22.69 5.21 2.34
CA ILE A 24 -22.59 3.90 3.02
C ILE A 24 -23.97 3.31 3.31
N ASP A 25 -24.94 4.15 3.67
CA ASP A 25 -26.30 3.70 4.01
C ASP A 25 -27.11 3.31 2.75
N SER A 26 -26.71 3.77 1.56
CA SER A 26 -27.41 3.50 0.29
C SER A 26 -26.86 2.31 -0.51
N GLN A 27 -25.72 1.72 -0.11
CA GLN A 27 -25.10 0.61 -0.84
C GLN A 27 -25.05 -0.68 -0.02
N PRO A 28 -25.32 -1.86 -0.64
CA PRO A 28 -25.14 -3.14 0.02
C PRO A 28 -23.66 -3.39 0.32
N PHE A 29 -23.39 -3.96 1.49
CA PHE A 29 -22.02 -4.14 1.97
C PHE A 29 -21.23 -5.10 1.07
N SER A 30 -20.08 -4.64 0.59
CA SER A 30 -19.06 -5.45 -0.09
C SER A 30 -17.76 -5.40 0.69
N LEU A 31 -17.07 -6.54 0.81
CA LEU A 31 -15.72 -6.61 1.39
C LEU A 31 -14.74 -5.65 0.70
N HIS A 32 -14.91 -5.47 -0.61
CA HIS A 32 -14.11 -4.52 -1.39
C HIS A 32 -14.33 -3.08 -0.93
N ALA A 33 -15.60 -2.68 -0.71
CA ALA A 33 -15.95 -1.35 -0.21
C ALA A 33 -15.40 -1.10 1.21
N GLY A 34 -15.39 -2.13 2.06
CA GLY A 34 -14.79 -2.05 3.39
C GLY A 34 -13.28 -1.81 3.35
N ILE A 35 -12.56 -2.50 2.47
CA ILE A 35 -11.11 -2.32 2.28
C ILE A 35 -10.81 -0.93 1.71
N ASP A 36 -11.59 -0.46 0.74
CA ASP A 36 -11.45 0.87 0.14
C ASP A 36 -11.67 2.00 1.17
N LEU A 37 -12.68 1.86 2.04
CA LEU A 37 -12.93 2.79 3.15
C LEU A 37 -11.78 2.83 4.16
N ILE A 38 -11.19 1.68 4.50
CA ILE A 38 -10.04 1.62 5.42
C ILE A 38 -8.81 2.27 4.77
N ALA A 39 -8.56 2.00 3.48
CA ALA A 39 -7.48 2.63 2.74
C ALA A 39 -7.64 4.16 2.66
N GLY A 40 -8.87 4.64 2.40
CA GLY A 40 -9.21 6.06 2.41
C GLY A 40 -9.05 6.72 3.78
N ALA A 41 -9.38 6.01 4.86
CA ALA A 41 -9.16 6.50 6.22
C ALA A 41 -7.67 6.69 6.52
N ILE A 42 -6.84 5.71 6.13
CA ILE A 42 -5.38 5.77 6.29
C ILE A 42 -4.78 6.92 5.47
N ASP A 43 -5.19 7.10 4.21
CA ASP A 43 -4.70 8.21 3.36
C ASP A 43 -5.10 9.58 3.94
N ALA A 44 -6.32 9.71 4.49
CA ALA A 44 -6.79 10.93 5.13
C ALA A 44 -5.99 11.33 6.39
N TRP A 45 -5.48 10.35 7.15
CA TRP A 45 -4.57 10.61 8.27
C TRP A 45 -3.16 11.00 7.81
N LEU A 46 -2.69 10.40 6.71
CA LEU A 46 -1.32 10.57 6.23
C LEU A 46 -1.12 11.88 5.47
N GLU A 47 -2.12 12.36 4.73
CA GLU A 47 -2.06 13.64 4.00
C GLU A 47 -3.31 14.51 4.24
N PRO A 48 -3.47 15.07 5.46
CA PRO A 48 -4.68 15.81 5.85
C PRO A 48 -4.99 17.05 5.00
N GLN A 49 -4.03 17.54 4.22
CA GLN A 49 -4.14 18.75 3.40
C GLN A 49 -4.45 18.49 1.92
N LYS A 50 -4.35 17.24 1.43
CA LYS A 50 -4.82 16.89 0.08
C LYS A 50 -6.31 16.58 0.14
N ILE A 51 -7.08 17.62 0.46
CA ILE A 51 -8.52 17.61 0.26
C ILE A 51 -8.70 17.48 -1.26
N PRO A 52 -9.41 16.46 -1.78
CA PRO A 52 -9.67 16.39 -3.19
C PRO A 52 -10.45 17.65 -3.57
N VAL A 53 -9.83 18.48 -4.42
CA VAL A 53 -10.54 19.57 -5.08
C VAL A 53 -11.57 18.88 -5.96
N GLN A 54 -12.84 18.97 -5.57
CA GLN A 54 -13.96 18.67 -6.44
C GLN A 54 -13.84 19.64 -7.62
N PRO A 55 -13.70 19.17 -8.88
CA PRO A 55 -13.72 20.09 -9.99
C PRO A 55 -15.15 20.60 -10.16
N ASP A 56 -15.40 21.80 -9.63
CA ASP A 56 -16.56 22.60 -10.01
C ASP A 56 -16.42 22.97 -11.50
N ALA A 57 -16.97 22.14 -12.39
CA ALA A 57 -17.32 22.58 -13.73
C ALA A 57 -18.23 21.54 -14.41
N LYS A 58 -19.53 21.85 -14.41
CA LYS A 58 -20.43 21.79 -15.57
C LYS A 58 -19.75 21.20 -16.83
N GLN A 59 -19.96 19.92 -17.12
CA GLN A 59 -19.54 19.29 -18.38
C GLN A 59 -20.71 18.57 -19.04
N GLU A 60 -21.32 19.27 -19.99
CA GLU A 60 -22.01 18.66 -21.11
C GLU A 60 -21.02 17.78 -21.89
N GLY A 61 -21.42 16.54 -22.15
CA GLY A 61 -21.06 15.86 -23.40
C GLY A 61 -19.65 15.29 -23.58
N VAL A 62 -18.84 15.07 -22.54
CA VAL A 62 -17.58 14.30 -22.69
C VAL A 62 -17.77 12.88 -22.16
N THR A 63 -17.85 11.93 -23.09
CA THR A 63 -17.95 10.48 -22.83
C THR A 63 -16.89 10.00 -21.83
N MET A 64 -17.35 9.54 -20.66
CA MET A 64 -16.54 9.16 -19.49
C MET A 64 -15.52 8.03 -19.70
N ASN A 65 -15.54 7.31 -20.82
CA ASN A 65 -14.64 6.17 -21.04
C ASN A 65 -13.20 6.57 -21.42
N GLY A 66 -12.99 7.71 -22.08
CA GLY A 66 -11.64 8.12 -22.50
C GLY A 66 -10.78 8.66 -21.35
N THR A 67 -11.42 9.20 -20.31
CA THR A 67 -10.74 9.89 -19.21
C THR A 67 -10.47 8.95 -18.03
N MET A 68 -11.30 7.91 -17.82
CA MET A 68 -11.03 6.87 -16.81
C MET A 68 -9.73 6.11 -17.04
N MET A 69 -9.30 5.95 -18.30
CA MET A 69 -8.03 5.29 -18.63
C MET A 69 -6.80 6.17 -18.30
N LYS A 70 -6.99 7.49 -18.12
CA LYS A 70 -5.93 8.45 -17.75
C LYS A 70 -5.89 8.78 -16.26
N LEU A 71 -6.99 8.56 -15.51
CA LEU A 71 -7.03 8.77 -14.06
C LEU A 71 -6.67 7.52 -13.24
N GLY A 72 -6.45 6.38 -13.88
CA GLY A 72 -5.92 5.18 -13.23
C GLY A 72 -4.50 5.42 -12.69
N CYS A 73 -4.39 5.58 -11.38
CA CYS A 73 -3.14 5.62 -10.59
C CYS A 73 -2.13 6.75 -10.85
N ALA A 74 -2.24 7.53 -11.93
CA ALA A 74 -1.29 8.62 -12.23
C ALA A 74 -1.53 9.92 -11.45
N ALA A 75 -2.69 10.07 -10.81
CA ALA A 75 -3.10 11.35 -10.20
C ALA A 75 -2.49 11.66 -8.83
N SER A 76 -1.81 10.70 -8.17
CA SER A 76 -1.34 10.88 -6.78
C SER A 76 0.14 10.55 -6.53
N GLY A 77 0.87 10.14 -7.57
CA GLY A 77 2.33 9.91 -7.53
C GLY A 77 3.05 10.95 -8.38
N GLY A 78 4.14 11.53 -7.87
CA GLY A 78 4.95 12.47 -8.64
C GLY A 78 5.45 11.83 -9.95
N ARG A 79 5.59 12.61 -11.04
CA ARG A 79 6.08 12.09 -12.33
C ARG A 79 7.34 11.25 -12.13
N VAL A 80 7.27 9.96 -12.46
CA VAL A 80 8.41 9.03 -12.35
C VAL A 80 9.38 9.31 -13.49
N THR A 81 10.64 9.62 -13.16
CA THR A 81 11.67 9.86 -14.17
C THR A 81 12.42 8.57 -14.50
N ARG A 82 13.16 8.54 -15.61
CA ARG A 82 14.03 7.39 -15.94
C ARG A 82 15.09 7.12 -14.86
N GLU A 83 15.53 8.15 -14.16
CA GLU A 83 16.48 8.01 -13.06
C GLU A 83 15.86 7.32 -11.85
N ASP A 84 14.60 7.64 -11.53
CA ASP A 84 13.89 6.98 -10.43
C ASP A 84 13.58 5.53 -10.76
N ALA A 85 13.23 5.24 -12.03
CA ALA A 85 13.07 3.88 -12.51
C ALA A 85 14.37 3.08 -12.38
N ARG A 86 15.53 3.69 -12.69
CA ARG A 86 16.84 3.07 -12.49
C ARG A 86 17.13 2.83 -11.00
N LYS A 87 16.86 3.80 -10.13
CA LYS A 87 17.03 3.65 -8.66
C LYS A 87 16.15 2.52 -8.13
N SER A 88 14.88 2.47 -8.52
CA SER A 88 13.95 1.39 -8.19
C SER A 88 14.49 0.03 -8.63
N LEU A 89 14.96 -0.07 -9.87
CA LEU A 89 15.53 -1.30 -10.43
C LEU A 89 16.78 -1.75 -9.65
N VAL A 90 17.70 -0.83 -9.37
CA VAL A 90 18.94 -1.12 -8.63
C VAL A 90 18.62 -1.57 -7.20
N VAL A 91 17.70 -0.90 -6.53
CA VAL A 91 17.29 -1.25 -5.15
C VAL A 91 16.60 -2.62 -5.14
N ASN A 92 15.70 -2.88 -6.08
CA ASN A 92 14.99 -4.14 -6.14
C ASN A 92 15.96 -5.30 -6.45
N LEU A 93 16.70 -5.23 -7.56
CA LEU A 93 17.64 -6.29 -7.94
C LEU A 93 18.77 -6.48 -6.92
N GLY A 94 19.41 -5.38 -6.52
CA GLY A 94 20.53 -5.43 -5.56
C GLY A 94 20.08 -5.91 -4.19
N GLY A 95 18.96 -5.40 -3.69
CA GLY A 95 18.37 -5.84 -2.42
C GLY A 95 17.96 -7.30 -2.46
N THR A 96 17.37 -7.77 -3.57
CA THR A 96 16.95 -9.16 -3.71
C THR A 96 18.15 -10.10 -3.75
N LEU A 97 19.18 -9.77 -4.52
CA LEU A 97 20.41 -10.57 -4.54
C LEU A 97 21.05 -10.65 -3.16
N LEU A 98 21.13 -9.52 -2.44
CA LEU A 98 21.69 -9.47 -1.10
C LEU A 98 20.90 -10.32 -0.11
N LEU A 99 19.58 -10.11 -0.02
CA LEU A 99 18.74 -10.86 0.93
C LEU A 99 18.64 -12.34 0.56
N THR A 100 18.68 -12.67 -0.73
CA THR A 100 18.74 -14.08 -1.18
C THR A 100 20.05 -14.72 -0.73
N ALA A 101 21.19 -14.02 -0.85
CA ALA A 101 22.47 -14.52 -0.36
C ALA A 101 22.47 -14.70 1.17
N ILE A 102 21.86 -13.77 1.91
CA ILE A 102 21.68 -13.88 3.37
C ILE A 102 20.82 -15.11 3.71
N TRP A 103 19.66 -15.24 3.06
CA TRP A 103 18.76 -16.37 3.26
C TRP A 103 19.45 -17.70 2.95
N MET A 104 20.14 -17.79 1.81
CA MET A 104 20.87 -18.99 1.39
C MET A 104 22.00 -19.34 2.37
N THR A 105 22.74 -18.35 2.84
CA THR A 105 23.76 -18.55 3.90
C THR A 105 23.12 -19.08 5.18
N MET A 106 21.97 -18.53 5.56
CA MET A 106 21.23 -18.92 6.76
C MET A 106 20.66 -20.35 6.64
N HIS A 107 20.12 -20.70 5.47
CA HIS A 107 19.61 -22.03 5.16
C HIS A 107 20.73 -23.08 5.21
N ILE A 108 21.91 -22.79 4.63
CA ILE A 108 23.08 -23.67 4.70
C ILE A 108 23.59 -23.83 6.14
N ARG A 109 23.62 -22.76 6.94
CA ARG A 109 24.14 -22.76 8.32
C ARG A 109 23.20 -23.43 9.32
N LEU A 110 21.89 -23.28 9.15
CA LEU A 110 20.87 -23.74 10.11
C LEU A 110 20.21 -25.07 9.71
N GLY A 111 20.50 -25.57 8.50
CA GLY A 111 19.89 -26.77 7.92
C GLY A 111 18.46 -26.55 7.43
N ASP A 112 17.80 -27.62 7.01
CA ASP A 112 16.42 -27.65 6.47
C ASP A 112 15.36 -27.38 7.55
N ARG A 113 15.40 -26.20 8.15
CA ARG A 113 14.36 -25.75 9.08
C ARG A 113 13.27 -25.04 8.31
N THR A 114 12.05 -25.60 8.36
CA THR A 114 10.84 -25.10 7.69
C THR A 114 10.56 -23.60 7.93
N TYR A 115 10.94 -23.07 9.10
CA TYR A 115 10.78 -21.64 9.39
C TYR A 115 11.73 -20.76 8.57
N VAL A 116 12.95 -21.22 8.25
CA VAL A 116 13.92 -20.47 7.44
C VAL A 116 13.41 -20.36 6.01
N ASP A 117 12.83 -21.43 5.47
CA ASP A 117 12.27 -21.45 4.11
C ASP A 117 11.05 -20.55 3.98
N SER A 118 10.27 -20.40 5.05
CA SER A 118 9.12 -19.49 5.09
C SER A 118 9.52 -18.03 4.87
N PHE A 119 10.74 -17.64 5.23
CA PHE A 119 11.27 -16.29 5.01
C PHE A 119 11.94 -16.10 3.64
N SER A 120 12.06 -17.13 2.80
CA SER A 120 12.63 -17.01 1.45
C SER A 120 11.90 -15.96 0.60
N ALA A 121 10.57 -15.89 0.72
CA ALA A 121 9.74 -14.91 0.02
C ALA A 121 10.07 -13.45 0.40
N MET A 122 10.59 -13.21 1.61
CA MET A 122 11.00 -11.87 2.04
C MET A 122 12.20 -11.33 1.25
N ALA A 123 13.02 -12.22 0.67
CA ALA A 123 14.16 -11.81 -0.14
C ALA A 123 13.76 -11.00 -1.38
N PHE A 124 12.59 -11.28 -1.96
CA PHE A 124 12.03 -10.46 -3.04
C PHE A 124 11.09 -9.36 -2.52
N LEU A 125 10.21 -9.70 -1.57
CA LEU A 125 9.14 -8.79 -1.15
C LEU A 125 9.67 -7.53 -0.43
N VAL A 126 10.72 -7.65 0.40
CA VAL A 126 11.28 -6.50 1.10
C VAL A 126 11.91 -5.49 0.13
N PRO A 127 12.85 -5.88 -0.76
CA PRO A 127 13.42 -4.96 -1.76
C PRO A 127 12.38 -4.35 -2.68
N TYR A 128 11.37 -5.14 -3.08
CA TYR A 128 10.25 -4.65 -3.87
C TYR A 128 9.46 -3.55 -3.14
N LEU A 129 9.11 -3.75 -1.88
CA LEU A 129 8.41 -2.73 -1.08
C LEU A 129 9.25 -1.46 -0.91
N PHE A 130 10.57 -1.61 -0.72
CA PHE A 130 11.48 -0.46 -0.68
C PHE A 130 11.58 0.25 -2.03
N SER A 131 11.53 -0.47 -3.15
CA SER A 131 11.59 0.13 -4.48
C SER A 131 10.35 0.97 -4.81
N LEU A 132 9.20 0.68 -4.19
CA LEU A 132 7.98 1.49 -4.32
C LEU A 132 8.19 2.96 -3.92
N ARG A 133 9.17 3.24 -3.05
CA ARG A 133 9.55 4.61 -2.66
C ARG A 133 9.92 5.52 -3.84
N TYR A 134 10.48 4.93 -4.89
CA TYR A 134 10.92 5.66 -6.09
C TYR A 134 9.88 5.68 -7.20
N THR A 135 8.84 4.85 -7.10
CA THR A 135 7.79 4.70 -8.11
C THR A 135 6.43 5.10 -7.52
N SER A 136 5.65 4.15 -7.03
CA SER A 136 4.25 4.36 -6.61
C SER A 136 4.08 5.30 -5.41
N LEU A 137 5.05 5.34 -4.50
CA LEU A 137 5.01 6.22 -3.31
C LEU A 137 5.78 7.53 -3.51
N LYS A 138 6.26 7.78 -4.73
CA LYS A 138 7.03 9.00 -5.04
C LYS A 138 6.14 10.24 -4.86
N GLY A 139 6.66 11.23 -4.12
CA GLY A 139 5.92 12.47 -3.84
C GLY A 139 4.99 12.42 -2.63
N ARG A 140 4.89 11.26 -1.96
CA ARG A 140 4.26 11.14 -0.64
C ARG A 140 5.24 11.51 0.47
N SER A 141 4.73 11.88 1.64
CA SER A 141 5.58 12.25 2.79
C SER A 141 6.46 11.06 3.24
N LEU A 142 7.63 11.35 3.81
CA LEU A 142 8.51 10.31 4.36
C LEU A 142 7.82 9.48 5.46
N ARG A 143 6.91 10.07 6.22
CA ARG A 143 6.14 9.37 7.25
C ARG A 143 5.17 8.36 6.61
N THR A 144 4.45 8.78 5.58
CA THR A 144 3.55 7.92 4.79
C THR A 144 4.32 6.74 4.19
N GLN A 145 5.47 7.00 3.58
CA GLN A 145 6.31 5.96 3.00
C GLN A 145 6.77 4.95 4.05
N SER A 146 7.27 5.41 5.20
CA SER A 146 7.75 4.53 6.27
C SER A 146 6.63 3.73 6.92
N ILE A 147 5.45 4.32 7.15
CA ILE A 147 4.29 3.63 7.72
C ILE A 147 3.79 2.55 6.78
N PHE A 148 3.66 2.85 5.49
CA PHE A 148 3.20 1.89 4.50
C PHE A 148 4.21 0.74 4.34
N ILE A 149 5.47 1.07 4.01
CA ILE A 149 6.51 0.06 3.78
C ILE A 149 6.75 -0.77 5.04
N GLY A 150 6.96 -0.11 6.19
CA GLY A 150 7.20 -0.78 7.46
C GLY A 150 6.02 -1.62 7.93
N GLY A 151 4.80 -1.11 7.81
CA GLY A 151 3.58 -1.82 8.18
C GLY A 151 3.36 -3.07 7.34
N THR A 152 3.56 -2.98 6.02
CA THR A 152 3.44 -4.16 5.13
C THR A 152 4.51 -5.19 5.41
N ILE A 153 5.78 -4.78 5.61
CA ILE A 153 6.86 -5.72 5.96
C ILE A 153 6.56 -6.42 7.29
N LEU A 154 6.12 -5.68 8.31
CA LEU A 154 5.80 -6.24 9.62
C LEU A 154 4.65 -7.25 9.52
N LEU A 155 3.58 -6.90 8.80
CA LEU A 155 2.44 -7.80 8.59
C LEU A 155 2.87 -9.09 7.87
N LEU A 156 3.63 -8.97 6.79
CA LEU A 156 4.14 -10.12 6.04
C LEU A 156 5.06 -11.00 6.89
N THR A 157 5.92 -10.39 7.72
CA THR A 157 6.80 -11.11 8.65
C THR A 157 6.00 -11.91 9.66
N LEU A 158 4.92 -11.33 10.22
CA LEU A 158 4.03 -12.03 11.15
C LEU A 158 3.29 -13.19 10.49
N ILE A 159 2.78 -13.00 9.27
CA ILE A 159 2.06 -14.04 8.52
C ILE A 159 3.01 -15.20 8.18
N LEU A 160 4.16 -14.91 7.58
CA LEU A 160 5.10 -15.96 7.17
C LEU A 160 5.76 -16.64 8.38
N GLY A 161 6.10 -15.87 9.41
CA GLY A 161 6.66 -16.41 10.65
C GLY A 161 5.69 -17.33 11.39
N SER A 162 4.40 -16.94 11.48
CA SER A 162 3.39 -17.80 12.08
C SER A 162 3.11 -19.05 11.25
N ALA A 163 3.01 -18.93 9.92
CA ALA A 163 2.85 -20.07 9.02
C ALA A 163 4.02 -21.06 9.12
N GLY A 164 5.26 -20.56 9.08
CA GLY A 164 6.46 -21.39 9.21
C GLY A 164 6.60 -22.04 10.58
N TRP A 165 6.20 -21.35 11.64
CA TRP A 165 6.17 -21.91 12.99
C TRP A 165 5.15 -23.05 13.10
N ILE A 166 3.92 -22.85 12.61
CA ILE A 166 2.88 -23.89 12.57
C ILE A 166 3.38 -25.09 11.76
N ALA A 167 3.94 -24.87 10.57
CA ALA A 167 4.46 -25.92 9.71
C ALA A 167 5.62 -26.71 10.36
N SER A 168 6.39 -26.09 11.25
CA SER A 168 7.47 -26.78 11.98
C SER A 168 6.99 -27.68 13.13
N LYS A 169 5.70 -27.60 13.49
CA LYS A 169 5.07 -28.37 14.58
C LYS A 169 4.20 -29.53 14.09
N LEU A 170 3.90 -29.56 12.80
CA LEU A 170 3.21 -30.64 12.09
C LEU A 170 4.23 -31.72 11.68
#